data_AF-A0A2D6XLF0-F1
#
_entry.id   AF-A0A2D6XLF0-F1
#
_cell.length_a   1.000
_cell.length_b   1.000
_cell.length_c   1.000
_cell.angle_alpha   90.00
_cell.angle_beta   90.00
_cell.angle_gamma   90.00
#
_symmetry.space_group_name_H-M   'P 1'
#
loop_
_entity.id
_entity.type
_entity.pdbx_description
1 polymer ?
#
loop_
_entity_poly.entity_id
_entity_poly.type
_entity_poly.pdbx_seq_one_letter_code
_entity_poly.pdbx_strand_id
1 'polypeptide(L)' 'MDSAENWDSKYDKAVSAIVRETLTIVEGFYVDAGQRNALRRLIRKSIYGITDNLKKDLVDEFNTEDMDA' A
#
# COMPACT_ATOMS: atom_id res chain seq x y z
N MET A 1 -17.07 -13.18 11.21
CA MET A 1 -16.95 -12.10 10.20
C MET A 1 -15.92 -11.04 10.60
N ASP A 2 -15.63 -10.86 11.89
CA ASP A 2 -14.71 -9.81 12.40
C ASP A 2 -13.21 -9.98 12.07
N SER A 3 -12.74 -11.16 11.66
CA SER A 3 -11.31 -11.42 11.42
C SER A 3 -10.79 -10.85 10.10
N ALA A 4 -11.56 -11.00 9.01
CA ALA A 4 -11.20 -10.52 7.69
C ALA A 4 -11.18 -8.99 7.61
N GLU A 5 -12.22 -8.34 8.15
CA GLU A 5 -12.34 -6.88 8.22
C GLU A 5 -11.19 -6.26 9.05
N ASN A 6 -10.72 -6.96 10.09
CA ASN A 6 -9.60 -6.54 10.91
C ASN A 6 -8.25 -6.68 10.17
N TRP A 7 -8.07 -7.71 9.36
CA TRP A 7 -6.85 -7.89 8.55
C TRP A 7 -6.77 -6.83 7.45
N ASP A 8 -7.85 -6.61 6.71
CA ASP A 8 -7.92 -5.57 5.67
C ASP A 8 -7.57 -4.20 6.24
N SER A 9 -8.20 -3.84 7.37
CA SER A 9 -7.94 -2.57 8.03
C SER A 9 -6.48 -2.42 8.49
N LYS A 10 -5.85 -3.49 8.97
CA LYS A 10 -4.43 -3.48 9.38
C LYS A 10 -3.50 -3.33 8.18
N TYR A 11 -3.77 -4.05 7.10
CA TYR A 11 -3.00 -3.97 5.86
C TYR A 11 -3.06 -2.56 5.29
N ASP A 12 -4.26 -2.01 5.12
CA ASP A 12 -4.47 -0.69 4.53
C ASP A 12 -3.84 0.44 5.38
N LYS A 13 -3.85 0.29 6.72
CA LYS A 13 -3.14 1.19 7.64
C LYS A 13 -1.63 1.14 7.45
N ALA A 14 -1.06 -0.07 7.30
CA ALA A 14 0.37 -0.23 7.07
C ALA A 14 0.79 0.38 5.72
N VAL A 15 0.04 0.11 4.65
CA VAL A 15 0.29 0.72 3.33
C VAL A 15 0.20 2.24 3.40
N SER A 16 -0.82 2.78 4.08
CA SER A 16 -0.99 4.22 4.27
C SER A 16 0.19 4.87 5.03
N ALA A 17 0.78 4.16 5.99
CA ALA A 17 1.97 4.61 6.70
C ALA A 17 3.20 4.65 5.77
N ILE A 18 3.43 3.59 4.99
CA ILE A 18 4.53 3.50 4.01
C ILE A 18 4.45 4.65 3.00
N VAL A 19 3.26 4.92 2.45
CA VAL A 19 3.04 6.03 1.53
C VAL A 19 3.41 7.36 2.20
N ARG A 20 2.94 7.59 3.43
CA ARG A 20 3.19 8.85 4.15
C ARG A 20 4.67 9.07 4.44
N GLU A 21 5.35 8.06 4.95
CA GLU A 21 6.78 8.13 5.27
C GLU A 21 7.61 8.33 4.01
N THR A 22 7.31 7.58 2.94
CA THR A 22 7.99 7.74 1.64
C THR A 22 7.82 9.15 1.09
N LEU A 23 6.60 9.69 1.12
CA LEU A 23 6.35 11.06 0.67
C LEU A 23 7.07 12.09 1.54
N THR A 24 7.12 11.89 2.86
CA THR A 24 7.83 12.78 3.78
C THR A 24 9.31 12.84 3.46
N ILE A 25 9.93 11.69 3.20
CA ILE A 25 11.34 11.58 2.82
C ILE A 25 11.56 12.28 1.47
N VAL A 26 10.79 11.90 0.44
CA VAL A 26 10.98 12.39 -0.92
C VAL A 26 10.75 13.90 -1.01
N GLU A 27 9.70 14.42 -0.38
CA GLU A 27 9.39 15.86 -0.41
C GLU A 27 10.49 16.73 0.21
N GLY A 28 11.33 16.16 1.10
CA GLY A 28 12.52 16.82 1.64
C GLY A 28 13.65 17.05 0.62
N PHE A 29 13.67 16.30 -0.49
CA PHE A 29 14.72 16.43 -1.52
C PHE A 29 14.34 17.38 -2.66
N TYR A 30 13.05 17.70 -2.85
CA TYR A 30 12.57 18.48 -3.98
C TYR A 30 12.00 19.83 -3.54
N VAL A 31 12.68 20.91 -3.94
CA VAL A 31 12.33 22.29 -3.56
C VAL A 31 11.19 22.86 -4.41
N ASP A 32 11.03 22.39 -5.65
CA ASP A 32 9.95 22.82 -6.54
C ASP A 32 8.60 22.14 -6.22
N ALA A 33 7.54 22.94 -6.19
CA ALA A 33 6.19 22.46 -5.89
C ALA A 33 5.61 21.58 -7.00
N GLY A 34 5.94 21.87 -8.26
CA GLY A 34 5.51 21.06 -9.41
C GLY A 34 6.10 19.66 -9.37
N GLN A 35 7.41 19.56 -9.13
CA GLN A 35 8.14 18.30 -8.94
C GLN A 35 7.58 17.50 -7.77
N ARG A 36 7.38 18.12 -6.59
CA ARG A 36 6.77 17.46 -5.43
C ARG A 36 5.39 16.89 -5.75
N ASN A 37 4.55 17.65 -6.46
CA ASN A 37 3.21 17.19 -6.82
C ASN A 37 3.23 16.03 -7.83
N ALA A 38 4.12 16.09 -8.83
CA ALA A 38 4.29 15.00 -9.79
C ALA A 38 4.80 13.72 -9.09
N LEU A 39 5.81 13.83 -8.24
CA LEU A 39 6.36 12.72 -7.45
C LEU A 39 5.31 12.15 -6.49
N ARG A 40 4.54 13.00 -5.82
CA ARG A 40 3.47 12.55 -4.92
C ARG A 40 2.46 11.66 -5.63
N ARG A 41 2.08 12.03 -6.86
CA ARG A 41 1.17 11.22 -7.69
C ARG A 41 1.83 9.91 -8.11
N LEU A 42 3.06 9.96 -8.58
CA LEU A 42 3.80 8.79 -9.04
C LEU A 42 4.01 7.78 -7.91
N ILE A 43 4.53 8.22 -6.77
CA ILE A 43 4.83 7.39 -5.60
C ILE A 43 3.56 6.74 -5.05
N ARG A 44 2.47 7.50 -4.89
CA ARG A 44 1.18 6.93 -4.46
C ARG A 44 0.73 5.83 -5.41
N LYS A 45 0.74 6.10 -6.72
CA LYS A 45 0.31 5.14 -7.73
C LYS A 45 1.18 3.88 -7.71
N SER A 46 2.50 4.03 -7.59
CA SER A 46 3.43 2.92 -7.54
C SER A 46 3.27 2.07 -6.27
N ILE A 47 3.21 2.69 -5.10
CA ILE A 47 3.08 1.96 -3.83
C ILE A 47 1.74 1.22 -3.81
N TYR A 48 0.62 1.93 -4.02
CA TYR A 48 -0.69 1.28 -4.02
C TYR A 48 -0.78 0.18 -5.09
N GLY A 49 -0.29 0.42 -6.31
CA GLY A 49 -0.30 -0.60 -7.35
C GLY A 49 0.49 -1.87 -6.97
N ILE A 50 1.65 -1.73 -6.32
CA ILE A 50 2.43 -2.89 -5.85
C ILE A 50 1.72 -3.58 -4.68
N THR A 51 1.24 -2.83 -3.70
CA THR A 51 0.63 -3.39 -2.50
C THR A 51 -0.74 -3.99 -2.76
N ASP A 52 -1.53 -3.44 -3.69
CA ASP A 52 -2.84 -4.00 -4.05
C ASP A 52 -2.65 -5.37 -4.74
N ASN A 53 -1.63 -5.49 -5.60
CA ASN A 53 -1.28 -6.78 -6.19
C ASN A 53 -0.80 -7.77 -5.12
N LEU A 54 0.08 -7.35 -4.21
CA LEU A 54 0.53 -8.19 -3.11
C LEU A 54 -0.63 -8.63 -2.20
N LYS A 55 -1.55 -7.72 -1.89
CA LYS A 55 -2.75 -8.02 -1.10
C LYS A 55 -3.58 -9.10 -1.75
N LYS A 56 -3.79 -8.98 -3.07
CA LYS A 56 -4.48 -9.99 -3.87
C LYS A 56 -3.74 -11.32 -3.83
N ASP A 57 -2.43 -11.34 -4.08
CA ASP A 57 -1.63 -12.56 -4.10
C ASP A 57 -1.71 -13.30 -2.75
N LEU A 58 -1.63 -12.57 -1.62
CA LEU A 58 -1.78 -13.12 -0.28
C LEU A 58 -3.18 -13.70 -0.05
N VAL A 59 -4.23 -12.97 -0.42
CA VAL A 59 -5.61 -13.45 -0.26
C VAL A 59 -5.86 -14.69 -1.12
N ASP A 60 -5.35 -14.70 -2.35
CA ASP A 60 -5.47 -15.84 -3.25
C ASP A 60 -4.74 -17.07 -2.65
N GLU A 61 -3.48 -16.91 -2.21
CA GLU A 61 -2.68 -17.98 -1.61
C GLU A 61 -3.33 -18.60 -0.36
N PHE A 62 -3.71 -17.77 0.63
CA PHE A 62 -4.27 -18.25 1.90
C PHE A 62 -5.70 -18.76 1.79
N ASN A 63 -6.48 -18.35 0.78
CA ASN A 63 -7.80 -18.94 0.53
C ASN A 63 -7.71 -20.32 -0.13
N THR A 64 -6.63 -20.62 -0.87
CA THR A 64 -6.41 -21.96 -1.44
C THR A 64 -6.11 -23.01 -0.36
N GLU A 65 -5.35 -22.65 0.69
CA GLU A 65 -5.00 -23.58 1.78
C GLU A 65 -6.22 -24.03 2.60
N ASP A 66 -7.24 -23.17 2.75
CA ASP A 66 -8.50 -23.51 3.43
C ASP A 66 -9.41 -24.45 2.62
N MET A 67 -9.15 -24.67 1.32
CA MET A 67 -9.92 -25.57 0.45
C MET A 67 -9.33 -26.98 0.33
N ASP A 68 -8.05 -27.16 0.67
CA ASP A 68 -7.33 -28.44 0.60
C ASP A 68 -7.23 -29.17 1.96
N ALA A 69 -7.83 -28.61 3.03
CA ALA A 69 -7.90 -29.16 4.39
C ALA A 69 -9.30 -29.71 4.73
#